data_AF-A0A6N6KH77-F1
#
_entry.id   AF-A0A6N6KH77-F1
#
_cell.length_a   1.000
_cell.length_b   1.000
_cell.length_c   1.000
_cell.angle_alpha   90.00
_cell.angle_beta   90.00
_cell.angle_gamma   90.00
#
_symmetry.space_group_name_H-M   'P 1'
#
loop_
_entity.id
_entity.type
_entity.pdbx_description
1 polymer ?
#
loop_
_entity_poly.entity_id
_entity_poly.type
_entity_poly.pdbx_seq_one_letter_code
_entity_poly.pdbx_strand_id
1 'polypeptide(L)'
;PRFIKDLFIEAKIWLTDQTVQALPEAAIIKDGASSYIYAAAGESGEDELKFEKIMVIPGVSDNGFTSVKLIDEMPEGMKIVVDGAYYVYAQSMAGELEDDD
;
A
#
# COMPACT_ATOMS: atom_id res chain seq x y z
N PRO A 1 -35.67 12.04 -17.67
CA PRO A 1 -34.74 12.99 -17.02
C PRO A 1 -34.90 14.41 -17.59
N ARG A 2 -35.20 15.39 -16.73
CA ARG A 2 -35.36 16.81 -17.11
C ARG A 2 -33.96 17.44 -17.12
N PHE A 3 -33.36 17.60 -18.30
CA PHE A 3 -32.05 18.24 -18.43
C PHE A 3 -32.20 19.75 -18.25
N ILE A 4 -31.47 20.30 -17.28
CA ILE A 4 -31.41 21.74 -17.04
C ILE A 4 -30.34 22.29 -17.98
N LYS A 5 -30.71 23.21 -18.87
CA LYS A 5 -29.76 23.91 -19.74
C LYS A 5 -28.82 24.73 -18.85
N ASP A 6 -27.53 24.78 -19.21
CA ASP A 6 -26.43 25.47 -18.51
C ASP A 6 -25.73 24.72 -17.34
N LEU A 7 -25.95 23.41 -17.17
CA LEU A 7 -25.11 22.55 -16.33
C LEU A 7 -24.12 21.74 -17.16
N PHE A 8 -22.83 21.82 -16.83
CA PHE A 8 -21.81 20.93 -17.36
C PHE A 8 -21.85 19.58 -16.63
N ILE A 9 -21.82 18.49 -17.40
CA ILE A 9 -21.71 17.12 -16.86
C ILE A 9 -20.33 16.60 -17.26
N GLU A 10 -19.52 16.25 -16.27
CA GLU A 10 -18.29 15.47 -16.49
C GLU A 10 -18.65 13.98 -16.45
N ALA A 11 -18.40 13.26 -17.54
CA ALA A 11 -18.56 11.82 -17.61
C ALA A 11 -17.19 11.18 -17.90
N LYS A 12 -16.68 10.39 -16.95
CA LYS A 12 -15.48 9.58 -17.16
C LYS A 12 -15.90 8.21 -17.69
N ILE A 13 -15.43 7.86 -18.89
CA ILE A 13 -15.70 6.55 -19.51
C ILE A 13 -14.42 5.72 -19.40
N TRP A 14 -14.50 4.63 -18.64
CA TRP A 14 -13.42 3.65 -18.55
C TRP A 14 -13.58 2.65 -19.70
N LEU A 15 -12.62 2.61 -20.62
CA LEU A 15 -12.65 1.73 -21.82
C LEU A 15 -12.15 0.31 -21.53
N THR A 16 -11.51 0.11 -20.38
CA THR A 16 -10.85 -1.15 -19.98
C THR A 16 -11.02 -1.38 -18.50
N ASP A 17 -11.42 -2.59 -18.12
CA ASP A 17 -11.44 -3.06 -16.74
C ASP A 17 -10.11 -3.77 -16.47
N GLN A 18 -9.18 -3.08 -15.80
CA GLN A 18 -7.93 -3.69 -15.32
C GLN A 18 -7.97 -3.68 -13.80
N THR A 19 -8.19 -4.86 -13.21
CA THR A 19 -8.07 -5.03 -11.77
C THR A 19 -6.59 -5.05 -11.40
N VAL A 20 -6.14 -3.98 -10.78
CA VAL A 20 -4.79 -3.87 -10.19
C VAL A 20 -4.92 -3.98 -8.69
N GLN A 21 -3.88 -4.48 -8.03
CA GLN A 21 -3.80 -4.39 -6.59
C GLN A 21 -3.58 -2.92 -6.23
N ALA A 22 -4.51 -2.33 -5.51
CA ALA A 22 -4.42 -0.95 -5.05
C ALA A 22 -4.35 -0.94 -3.54
N LEU A 23 -3.48 -0.09 -3.01
CA LEU A 23 -3.35 0.14 -1.57
C LEU A 23 -3.62 1.62 -1.28
N PRO A 24 -4.10 1.95 -0.07
CA PRO A 24 -4.15 3.33 0.38
C PRO A 24 -2.76 3.96 0.28
N GLU A 25 -2.69 5.24 -0.07
CA GLU A 25 -1.40 5.95 -0.10
C GLU A 25 -0.66 5.88 1.25
N ALA A 26 -1.40 5.87 2.36
CA ALA A 26 -0.85 5.73 3.71
C ALA A 26 -0.16 4.39 3.99
N ALA A 27 -0.43 3.36 3.20
CA ALA A 27 0.16 2.02 3.32
C ALA A 27 1.52 1.91 2.61
N ILE A 28 1.83 2.86 1.71
CA ILE A 28 3.01 2.81 0.84
C ILE A 28 4.09 3.70 1.44
N ILE A 29 5.21 3.09 1.82
CA ILE A 29 6.37 3.80 2.35
C ILE A 29 7.35 4.07 1.22
N LYS A 30 7.68 5.33 1.01
CA LYS A 30 8.68 5.76 0.03
C LYS A 30 9.99 6.04 0.75
N ASP A 31 11.04 5.35 0.35
CA ASP A 31 12.40 5.58 0.81
C ASP A 31 13.30 5.80 -0.41
N GLY A 32 13.65 7.08 -0.63
CA GLY A 32 14.36 7.54 -1.82
C GLY A 32 13.61 7.26 -3.13
N ALA A 33 14.22 6.44 -3.99
CA ALA A 33 13.66 6.02 -5.28
C ALA A 33 12.79 4.77 -5.20
N SER A 34 12.80 4.08 -4.05
CA SER A 34 12.13 2.80 -3.88
C SER A 34 10.87 2.96 -3.02
N SER A 35 9.86 2.14 -3.29
CA SER A 35 8.64 2.09 -2.50
C SER A 35 8.45 0.70 -1.91
N TYR A 36 7.90 0.66 -0.71
CA TYR A 36 7.79 -0.55 0.08
C TYR A 36 6.45 -0.61 0.78
N ILE A 37 5.99 -1.81 1.06
CA ILE A 37 4.86 -2.10 1.93
C ILE A 37 5.31 -3.04 3.03
N TYR A 38 4.58 -3.04 4.14
CA TYR A 38 4.81 -3.97 5.23
C TYR A 38 3.73 -5.04 5.23
N ALA A 39 4.15 -6.30 5.30
CA ALA A 39 3.26 -7.43 5.48
C ALA A 39 3.54 -8.09 6.83
N ALA A 40 2.49 -8.55 7.51
CA ALA A 40 2.56 -9.26 8.76
C ALA A 40 1.89 -10.62 8.63
N ALA A 41 2.46 -11.66 9.25
CA ALA A 41 1.78 -12.94 9.36
C ALA A 41 0.52 -12.78 10.23
N GLY A 42 -0.64 -13.13 9.71
CA GLY A 42 -1.88 -13.10 10.48
C GLY A 42 -1.85 -14.17 11.55
N GLU A 43 -1.68 -13.76 12.81
CA GLU A 43 -1.75 -14.61 14.02
C GLU A 43 -0.65 -15.68 14.13
N SER A 44 0.59 -15.25 14.41
CA SER A 44 1.47 -16.07 15.24
C SER A 44 1.12 -15.79 16.69
N GLY A 45 0.71 -16.82 17.43
CA GLY A 45 0.34 -16.74 18.85
C GLY A 45 1.51 -16.51 19.81
N GLU A 46 2.53 -15.79 19.36
CA GLU A 46 3.69 -15.35 20.14
C GLU A 46 3.67 -13.81 20.12
N ASP A 47 3.96 -13.18 21.26
CA ASP A 47 3.89 -11.72 21.52
C ASP A 47 4.67 -10.81 20.52
N GLU A 48 5.28 -11.37 19.47
CA GLU A 48 6.08 -10.67 18.46
C GLU A 48 5.45 -10.76 17.07
N LEU A 49 4.77 -9.68 16.67
CA LEU A 49 4.35 -9.46 15.29
C LEU A 49 5.58 -9.15 14.43
N LYS A 50 5.99 -10.11 13.58
CA LYS A 50 7.04 -9.88 12.59
C LYS A 50 6.48 -9.19 11.36
N PHE A 51 7.08 -8.06 11.00
CA PHE A 51 6.76 -7.32 9.79
C PHE A 51 7.85 -7.55 8.75
N GLU A 52 7.44 -7.96 7.55
CA GLU A 52 8.32 -8.10 6.41
C GLU A 52 8.16 -6.91 5.47
N LYS A 53 9.30 -6.35 5.06
CA LYS A 53 9.37 -5.24 4.09
C LYS A 53 9.40 -5.80 2.68
N ILE A 54 8.37 -5.51 1.89
CA ILE A 54 8.25 -5.98 0.51
C ILE A 54 8.38 -4.79 -0.44
N MET A 55 9.23 -4.91 -1.46
CA MET A 55 9.41 -3.86 -2.46
C MET A 55 8.26 -3.87 -3.46
N VAL A 56 7.73 -2.67 -3.75
CA VAL A 56 6.63 -2.47 -4.70
C VAL A 56 6.93 -1.36 -5.69
N ILE A 57 6.32 -1.45 -6.86
CA ILE A 57 6.33 -0.40 -7.87
C ILE A 57 4.97 0.31 -7.81
N PRO A 58 4.90 1.57 -7.33
CA PRO A 58 3.68 2.34 -7.38
C PRO A 58 3.40 2.75 -8.83
N GLY A 59 2.12 2.74 -9.20
CA GLY A 59 1.62 3.10 -10.52
C GLY A 59 0.70 4.30 -10.44
N VAL A 60 -0.51 4.15 -10.97
CA VAL A 60 -1.53 5.21 -11.02
C VAL A 60 -2.17 5.39 -9.64
N SER A 61 -2.28 6.64 -9.22
CA SER A 61 -3.00 7.04 -8.01
C SER A 61 -4.34 7.68 -8.35
N ASP A 62 -5.41 7.28 -7.68
CA ASP A 62 -6.76 7.81 -7.84
C ASP A 62 -7.51 7.76 -6.49
N ASN A 63 -8.19 8.84 -6.11
CA ASN A 63 -9.03 8.92 -4.90
C ASN A 63 -8.37 8.43 -3.58
N GLY A 64 -7.06 8.67 -3.40
CA GLY A 64 -6.34 8.24 -2.18
C GLY A 64 -5.83 6.80 -2.21
N PHE A 65 -6.03 6.10 -3.31
CA PHE A 65 -5.49 4.77 -3.56
C PHE A 65 -4.43 4.84 -4.64
N THR A 66 -3.37 4.06 -4.49
CA THR A 66 -2.33 3.92 -5.50
C THR A 66 -2.24 2.46 -5.93
N SER A 67 -2.28 2.22 -7.24
CA SER A 67 -2.01 0.90 -7.78
C SER A 67 -0.57 0.52 -7.45
N VAL A 68 -0.36 -0.68 -6.94
CA VAL A 68 0.96 -1.19 -6.62
C VAL A 68 1.19 -2.49 -7.38
N LYS A 69 2.42 -2.69 -7.83
CA LYS A 69 2.88 -3.96 -8.36
C LYS A 69 3.93 -4.52 -7.40
N LEU A 70 3.62 -5.64 -6.78
CA LEU A 70 4.56 -6.40 -5.97
C LEU A 70 5.72 -6.87 -6.86
N ILE A 71 6.96 -6.58 -6.45
CA ILE A 71 8.15 -7.10 -7.13
C ILE A 71 8.43 -8.53 -6.64
N ASP A 72 8.32 -8.72 -5.32
CA ASP A 72 8.46 -10.02 -4.67
C ASP A 72 7.09 -10.66 -4.40
N GLU A 73 7.01 -11.98 -4.53
CA GLU A 73 5.81 -12.74 -4.16
C GLU A 73 5.59 -12.65 -2.64
N MET A 74 4.37 -12.29 -2.26
CA MET A 74 3.97 -12.27 -0.86
C MET A 74 3.54 -13.68 -0.46
N PRO A 75 4.12 -14.28 0.60
CA PRO A 75 3.75 -15.64 1.01
C PRO A 75 2.26 -15.71 1.42
N GLU A 76 1.63 -16.83 1.08
CA GLU A 76 0.19 -17.03 1.34
C GLU A 76 -0.13 -16.91 2.84
N GLY A 77 -1.17 -16.13 3.16
CA GLY A 77 -1.61 -15.91 4.54
C GLY A 77 -1.05 -14.66 5.22
N MET A 78 -0.17 -13.90 4.57
CA MET A 78 0.25 -12.59 5.08
C MET A 78 -0.81 -11.51 4.86
N LYS A 79 -0.89 -10.58 5.80
CA LYS A 79 -1.78 -9.40 5.78
C LYS A 79 -0.94 -8.15 5.59
N ILE A 80 -1.38 -7.26 4.70
CA ILE A 80 -0.69 -5.99 4.44
C ILE A 80 -1.11 -4.96 5.47
N VAL A 81 -0.15 -4.19 5.97
CA VAL A 81 -0.38 -3.04 6.84
C VAL A 81 -0.95 -1.90 6.00
N VAL A 82 -2.26 -1.68 6.10
CA VAL A 82 -2.98 -0.62 5.36
C VAL A 82 -3.10 0.68 6.14
N ASP A 83 -2.92 0.62 7.46
CA ASP A 83 -3.00 1.75 8.39
C ASP A 83 -1.78 1.73 9.30
N GLY A 84 -1.19 2.91 9.58
CA GLY A 84 -0.01 3.01 10.44
C GLY A 84 1.28 2.41 9.85
N ALA A 85 1.38 2.22 8.52
CA ALA A 85 2.58 1.67 7.88
C ALA A 85 3.85 2.49 8.17
N TYR A 86 3.72 3.81 8.36
CA TYR A 86 4.83 4.68 8.75
C TYR A 86 5.36 4.36 10.15
N TYR A 87 4.50 3.96 11.08
CA TYR A 87 4.91 3.56 12.42
C TYR A 87 5.72 2.27 12.38
N VAL A 88 5.25 1.28 11.61
CA VAL A 88 5.99 0.02 11.37
C VAL A 88 7.35 0.31 10.75
N TYR A 89 7.42 1.21 9.76
CA TYR A 89 8.69 1.65 9.18
C TYR A 89 9.64 2.25 10.22
N ALA A 90 9.15 3.19 11.03
CA ALA A 90 9.97 3.86 12.04
C ALA A 90 10.49 2.89 13.11
N GLN A 91 9.65 1.94 13.56
CA GLN A 91 10.05 0.89 14.51
C GLN A 91 11.07 -0.06 13.89
N SER A 92 10.88 -0.47 12.64
CA SER A 92 11.85 -1.31 11.92
C SER A 92 13.21 -0.63 11.82
N MET A 93 13.25 0.66 11.48
CA MET A 93 14.50 1.43 11.43
C MET A 93 15.15 1.61 12.80
N ALA A 94 14.35 1.78 13.86
CA ALA A 94 14.86 1.92 15.23
C ALA A 94 15.46 0.61 15.75
N GLY A 95 14.76 -0.52 15.55
CA GLY A 95 15.25 -1.84 15.95
C GLY A 95 16.52 -2.26 15.22
N GLU A 96 16.65 -1.96 13.92
CA GLU A 96 17.90 -2.23 13.19
C GLU A 96 19.10 -1.41 13.70
N LEU A 97 18.86 -0.23 14.29
CA LEU A 97 19.92 0.58 14.89
C LEU A 97 20.36 0.06 16.28
N GLU A 98 19.55 -0.76 16.93
CA GLU A 98 19.87 -1.35 18.25
C GLU A 98 20.67 -2.66 18.15
N ASP A 99 20.68 -3.33 16.99
CA ASP A 99 21.42 -4.58 16.75
C ASP A 99 22.90 -4.35 16.36
N ASP A 100 23.36 -3.09 16.22
CA ASP A 100 24.73 -2.72 15.79
C ASP A 100 25.66 -2.27 16.94
N ASP A 101 25.30 -2.48 18.22
CA ASP A 101 26.11 -2.11 19.41
C ASP A 101 26.64 -3.32 20.23
#